data_AF-F8C919-F1
#
_entry.id   AF-F8C919-F1
#
_cell.length_a   1.000
_cell.length_b   1.000
_cell.length_c   1.000
_cell.angle_alpha   90.00
_cell.angle_beta   90.00
_cell.angle_gamma   90.00
#
_symmetry.space_group_name_H-M   'P 1'
#
loop_
_entity.id
_entity.type
_entity.pdbx_description
1 polymer ?
#
loop_
_entity_poly.entity_id
_entity_poly.type
_entity_poly.pdbx_seq_one_letter_code
_entity_poly.pdbx_strand_id
1 'polypeptide(L)'
;MSNPLTLYRPVGLKEAELILDSGCSAFPPRLPDQPIFYPVMNAEYARQIARDWNTPDAGSGYAGFVTAFGVDADYASRFPVRTVGNSLHQELWVPAEDLATFNQHIQGPVRFTEAWYGPEYRGPATSLGSLERQFLALFEQGRDTLPLLQANTAACLFNAAWWSSTQPAAQGLDPSNHRALLDRLRQSWVALHPTWPLPAPGRNPRTGPQ
;
A
#
# COMPACT_ATOMS: atom_id res chain seq x y z
N MET A 1 24.19 1.05 -16.75
CA MET A 1 23.31 1.15 -15.57
C MET A 1 22.81 -0.25 -15.28
N SER A 2 23.13 -0.78 -14.09
CA SER A 2 22.67 -2.10 -13.67
C SER A 2 21.14 -2.09 -13.50
N ASN A 3 20.48 -3.21 -13.82
CA ASN A 3 19.04 -3.33 -13.63
C ASN A 3 18.73 -3.27 -12.13
N PRO A 4 17.75 -2.47 -11.65
CA PRO A 4 17.47 -2.35 -10.22
C PRO A 4 17.08 -3.69 -9.60
N LEU A 5 17.54 -3.91 -8.37
CA LEU A 5 17.04 -4.99 -7.52
C LEU A 5 15.65 -4.58 -7.03
N THR A 6 14.63 -5.39 -7.34
CA THR A 6 13.28 -5.16 -6.80
C THR A 6 13.20 -5.73 -5.39
N LEU A 7 12.85 -4.88 -4.44
CA LEU A 7 12.60 -5.22 -3.05
C LEU A 7 11.15 -4.90 -2.69
N TYR A 8 10.69 -5.49 -1.60
CA TYR A 8 9.34 -5.31 -1.10
C TYR A 8 9.37 -4.88 0.37
N ARG A 9 8.31 -4.20 0.81
CA ARG A 9 8.11 -3.94 2.23
C ARG A 9 6.62 -3.93 2.57
N PRO A 10 6.17 -4.80 3.49
CA PRO A 10 4.85 -4.66 4.08
C PRO A 10 4.83 -3.48 5.05
N VAL A 11 3.80 -2.64 4.98
CA VAL A 11 3.64 -1.47 5.83
C VAL A 11 2.21 -1.38 6.37
N GLY A 12 2.05 -0.85 7.59
CA GLY A 12 0.74 -0.48 8.12
C GLY A 12 0.28 0.88 7.60
N LEU A 13 -0.96 1.26 7.91
CA LEU A 13 -1.59 2.50 7.40
C LEU A 13 -0.77 3.76 7.70
N LYS A 14 -0.30 3.93 8.94
CA LYS A 14 0.47 5.12 9.33
C LYS A 14 1.79 5.25 8.57
N GLU A 15 2.50 4.15 8.35
CA GLU A 15 3.73 4.15 7.56
C GLU A 15 3.43 4.38 6.08
N ALA A 16 2.32 3.83 5.56
CA ALA A 16 1.85 4.07 4.20
C ALA A 16 1.53 5.55 3.94
N GLU A 17 0.86 6.23 4.87
CA GLU A 17 0.58 7.67 4.81
C GLU A 17 1.87 8.49 4.74
N LEU A 18 2.88 8.16 5.56
CA LEU A 18 4.18 8.84 5.53
C LEU A 18 4.94 8.64 4.20
N ILE A 19 4.82 7.45 3.60
CA ILE A 19 5.38 7.19 2.25
C ILE A 19 4.65 8.04 1.21
N LEU A 20 3.33 8.15 1.29
CA LEU A 20 2.53 9.00 0.40
C LEU A 20 2.91 10.49 0.56
N ASP A 21 3.07 10.97 1.79
CA ASP A 21 3.47 12.36 2.10
C ASP A 21 4.86 12.70 1.54
N SER A 22 5.73 11.70 1.40
CA SER A 22 7.03 11.84 0.74
C SER A 22 6.93 11.89 -0.79
N GLY A 23 5.73 11.79 -1.37
CA GLY A 23 5.53 11.59 -2.80
C GLY A 23 5.93 10.20 -3.28
N CYS A 24 5.77 9.18 -2.43
CA CYS A 24 6.15 7.79 -2.68
C CYS A 24 7.63 7.63 -3.05
N SER A 25 8.52 8.43 -2.45
CA SER A 25 9.95 8.46 -2.77
C SER A 25 10.85 7.86 -1.68
N ALA A 26 10.33 7.71 -0.45
CA ALA A 26 11.12 7.36 0.71
C ALA A 26 10.30 6.62 1.76
N PHE A 27 10.98 5.75 2.53
CA PHE A 27 10.44 5.21 3.78
C PHE A 27 10.75 6.15 4.95
N PRO A 28 9.84 6.31 5.93
CA PRO A 28 10.07 7.20 7.07
C PRO A 28 11.21 6.68 7.97
N PRO A 29 11.90 7.57 8.70
CA PRO A 29 12.90 7.17 9.70
C PRO A 29 12.36 6.14 10.69
N ARG A 30 13.22 5.21 11.11
CA ARG A 30 12.89 4.22 12.14
C ARG A 30 12.75 4.91 13.50
N LEU A 31 11.92 4.34 14.38
CA LEU A 31 11.88 4.78 15.77
C LEU A 31 13.21 4.45 16.48
N PRO A 32 13.58 5.15 17.56
CA PRO A 32 14.85 4.93 18.24
C PRO A 32 15.09 3.49 18.73
N ASP A 33 14.02 2.76 19.01
CA ASP A 33 14.01 1.35 19.44
C ASP A 33 14.08 0.35 18.28
N GLN A 34 14.06 0.83 17.03
CA GLN A 34 14.05 0.02 15.81
C GLN A 34 15.41 0.17 15.09
N PRO A 35 16.42 -0.64 15.44
CA PRO A 35 17.80 -0.45 14.98
C PRO A 35 18.01 -0.74 13.49
N ILE A 36 17.04 -1.38 12.84
CA ILE A 36 17.13 -1.80 11.44
C ILE A 36 15.88 -1.41 10.65
N PHE A 37 16.10 -1.05 9.40
CA PHE A 37 15.14 -1.09 8.31
C PHE A 37 15.34 -2.39 7.54
N TYR A 38 14.25 -3.12 7.31
CA TYR A 38 14.31 -4.43 6.66
C TYR A 38 13.32 -4.51 5.49
N PRO A 39 13.80 -4.37 4.25
CA PRO A 39 13.04 -4.75 3.08
C PRO A 39 13.22 -6.24 2.79
N VAL A 40 12.18 -6.87 2.24
CA VAL A 40 12.16 -8.30 1.93
C VAL A 40 12.41 -8.55 0.45
N MET A 41 12.98 -9.71 0.14
CA MET A 41 13.45 -10.04 -1.21
C MET A 41 12.34 -10.50 -2.15
N ASN A 42 11.14 -10.79 -1.65
CA ASN A 42 10.05 -11.32 -2.47
C ASN A 42 8.66 -10.88 -2.00
N ALA A 43 7.73 -10.79 -2.95
CA ALA A 43 6.36 -10.36 -2.70
C ALA A 43 5.56 -11.32 -1.81
N GLU A 44 5.84 -12.62 -1.84
CA GLU A 44 5.11 -13.62 -1.05
C GLU A 44 5.34 -13.41 0.45
N TYR A 45 6.59 -13.17 0.86
CA TYR A 45 6.90 -12.88 2.25
C TYR A 45 6.28 -11.54 2.69
N ALA A 46 6.34 -10.50 1.85
CA ALA A 46 5.66 -9.24 2.14
C ALA A 46 4.14 -9.42 2.30
N ARG A 47 3.50 -10.20 1.40
CA ARG A 47 2.09 -10.56 1.52
C ARG A 47 1.77 -11.30 2.81
N GLN A 48 2.62 -12.24 3.21
CA GLN A 48 2.43 -13.00 4.45
C GLN A 48 2.41 -12.06 5.66
N ILE A 49 3.37 -11.15 5.77
CA ILE A 49 3.43 -10.18 6.87
C ILE A 49 2.22 -9.23 6.82
N ALA A 50 1.91 -8.67 5.64
CA ALA A 50 0.79 -7.76 5.46
C ALA A 50 -0.54 -8.41 5.90
N ARG A 51 -0.77 -9.66 5.49
CA ARG A 51 -1.98 -10.42 5.84
C ARG A 51 -1.99 -10.87 7.29
N ASP A 52 -0.95 -11.58 7.73
CA ASP A 52 -1.00 -12.35 8.98
C ASP A 52 -0.62 -11.51 10.20
N TRP A 53 0.18 -10.45 10.02
CA TRP A 53 0.70 -9.64 11.14
C TRP A 53 0.13 -8.23 11.15
N ASN A 54 0.02 -7.54 10.00
CA ASN A 54 -0.49 -6.16 10.00
C ASN A 54 -2.02 -6.08 10.12
N THR A 55 -2.79 -6.99 9.53
CA THR A 55 -4.27 -6.93 9.63
C THR A 55 -4.83 -7.11 11.05
N PRO A 56 -4.27 -7.95 11.94
CA PRO A 56 -4.74 -8.02 13.34
C PRO A 56 -4.12 -6.95 14.25
N ASP A 57 -3.07 -6.25 13.81
CA ASP A 57 -2.33 -5.32 14.66
C ASP A 57 -2.93 -3.90 14.66
N ALA A 58 -3.21 -3.39 15.85
CA ALA A 58 -3.71 -2.04 16.06
C ALA A 58 -2.67 -0.98 15.66
N GLY A 59 -1.38 -1.24 15.88
CA GLY A 59 -0.29 -0.32 15.51
C GLY A 59 -0.18 -0.10 13.99
N SER A 60 -0.57 -1.11 13.22
CA SER A 60 -0.65 -1.10 11.76
C SER A 60 -1.95 -0.49 11.22
N GLY A 61 -2.88 -0.09 12.11
CA GLY A 61 -4.21 0.40 11.73
C GLY A 61 -5.12 -0.70 11.19
N TYR A 62 -4.86 -1.97 11.55
CA TYR A 62 -5.57 -3.13 11.04
C TYR A 62 -5.54 -3.27 9.51
N ALA A 63 -4.47 -2.79 8.87
CA ALA A 63 -4.25 -2.94 7.44
C ALA A 63 -2.79 -3.24 7.14
N GLY A 64 -2.57 -4.05 6.11
CA GLY A 64 -1.25 -4.33 5.56
C GLY A 64 -1.19 -3.97 4.08
N PHE A 65 -0.28 -3.08 3.72
CA PHE A 65 -0.02 -2.70 2.34
C PHE A 65 1.32 -3.28 1.89
N VAL A 66 1.30 -4.04 0.80
CA VAL A 66 2.53 -4.53 0.18
C VAL A 66 3.07 -3.45 -0.74
N THR A 67 4.29 -3.01 -0.48
CA THR A 67 5.02 -2.08 -1.36
C THR A 67 6.08 -2.82 -2.16
N ALA A 68 6.35 -2.33 -3.37
CA ALA A 68 7.44 -2.78 -4.23
C ALA A 68 8.22 -1.57 -4.77
N PHE A 69 9.55 -1.64 -4.74
CA PHE A 69 10.43 -0.56 -5.17
C PHE A 69 11.74 -1.10 -5.72
N GLY A 70 12.33 -0.38 -6.66
CA GLY A 70 13.65 -0.70 -7.20
C GLY A 70 14.74 -0.01 -6.39
N VAL A 71 15.85 -0.70 -6.16
CA VAL A 71 17.05 -0.12 -5.55
C VAL A 71 18.24 -0.41 -6.45
N ASP A 72 19.19 0.51 -6.50
CA ASP A 72 20.48 0.25 -7.15
C ASP A 72 21.11 -1.06 -6.64
N ALA A 73 21.33 -2.01 -7.55
CA ALA A 73 21.75 -3.36 -7.19
C ALA A 73 23.15 -3.40 -6.57
N ASP A 74 24.06 -2.54 -7.03
CA ASP A 74 25.43 -2.48 -6.53
C ASP A 74 25.44 -1.93 -5.10
N TYR A 75 24.65 -0.88 -4.82
CA TYR A 75 24.43 -0.39 -3.46
C TYR A 75 23.77 -1.44 -2.56
N ALA A 76 22.69 -2.09 -3.03
CA ALA A 76 21.97 -3.09 -2.25
C ALA A 76 22.83 -4.31 -1.89
N SER A 77 23.82 -4.67 -2.74
CA SER A 77 24.75 -5.79 -2.49
C SER A 77 25.61 -5.64 -1.23
N ARG A 78 25.70 -4.41 -0.68
CA ARG A 78 26.42 -4.12 0.58
C ARG A 78 25.71 -4.71 1.79
N PHE A 79 24.42 -5.01 1.70
CA PHE A 79 23.62 -5.61 2.77
C PHE A 79 23.48 -7.12 2.53
N PRO A 80 24.01 -7.98 3.41
CA PRO A 80 23.86 -9.42 3.25
C PRO A 80 22.40 -9.85 3.34
N VAL A 81 21.96 -10.71 2.42
CA VAL A 81 20.65 -11.37 2.51
C VAL A 81 20.62 -12.28 3.74
N ARG A 82 19.62 -12.08 4.60
CA ARG A 82 19.35 -12.88 5.79
C ARG A 82 18.12 -13.74 5.56
N THR A 83 18.17 -14.98 5.99
CA THR A 83 16.99 -15.86 6.03
C THR A 83 16.50 -15.96 7.47
N VAL A 84 15.31 -15.44 7.75
CA VAL A 84 14.69 -15.41 9.07
C VAL A 84 13.55 -16.43 9.14
N GLY A 85 13.90 -17.68 9.42
CA GLY A 85 12.94 -18.79 9.41
C GLY A 85 13.12 -19.68 8.19
N ASN A 86 12.11 -19.78 7.33
CA ASN A 86 12.18 -20.66 6.15
C ASN A 86 12.85 -19.96 4.95
N SER A 87 13.12 -20.71 3.88
CA SER A 87 13.82 -20.21 2.68
C SER A 87 13.10 -19.06 1.94
N LEU A 88 11.81 -18.86 2.18
CA LEU A 88 11.03 -17.74 1.63
C LEU A 88 11.28 -16.44 2.40
N HIS A 89 11.65 -16.53 3.67
CA HIS A 89 11.77 -15.40 4.60
C HIS A 89 13.12 -14.72 4.46
N GLN A 90 13.36 -14.14 3.29
CA GLN A 90 14.61 -13.46 2.94
C GLN A 90 14.46 -11.94 3.03
N GLU A 91 15.40 -11.29 3.71
CA GLU A 91 15.40 -9.85 3.95
C GLU A 91 16.82 -9.26 3.98
N LEU A 92 16.91 -7.95 3.75
CA LEU A 92 18.12 -7.18 3.99
C LEU A 92 18.00 -6.51 5.36
N TRP A 93 19.12 -6.35 6.07
CA TRP A 93 19.17 -5.54 7.29
C TRP A 93 19.98 -4.28 7.02
N VAL A 94 19.29 -3.16 6.85
CA VAL A 94 19.87 -1.83 6.67
C VAL A 94 19.87 -1.14 8.04
N PRO A 95 21.01 -0.66 8.56
CA PRO A 95 21.03 0.12 9.80
C PRO A 95 20.07 1.30 9.74
N ALA A 96 19.39 1.62 10.83
CA ALA A 96 18.42 2.72 10.86
C ALA A 96 19.04 4.06 10.46
N GLU A 97 20.30 4.29 10.85
CA GLU A 97 21.09 5.48 10.47
C GLU A 97 21.37 5.57 8.96
N ASP A 98 21.43 4.44 8.27
CA ASP A 98 21.68 4.36 6.83
C ASP A 98 20.41 4.52 5.99
N LEU A 99 19.22 4.50 6.59
CA LEU A 99 17.94 4.55 5.87
C LEU A 99 17.80 5.82 5.00
N ALA A 100 18.31 6.96 5.47
CA ALA A 100 18.29 8.19 4.68
C ALA A 100 19.13 8.06 3.39
N THR A 101 20.28 7.38 3.48
CA THR A 101 21.12 7.07 2.31
C THR A 101 20.43 6.03 1.44
N PHE A 102 19.85 4.99 2.03
CA PHE A 102 19.13 3.95 1.30
C PHE A 102 17.99 4.51 0.46
N ASN A 103 17.21 5.45 1.01
CA ASN A 103 16.14 6.14 0.28
C ASN A 103 16.66 6.89 -0.96
N GLN A 104 17.89 7.42 -0.96
CA GLN A 104 18.50 8.08 -2.13
C GLN A 104 18.85 7.10 -3.26
N HIS A 105 18.98 5.81 -2.94
CA HIS A 105 19.24 4.74 -3.91
C HIS A 105 17.95 4.08 -4.44
N ILE A 106 16.76 4.50 -3.97
CA ILE A 106 15.49 4.05 -4.53
C ILE A 106 15.34 4.64 -5.94
N GLN A 107 15.02 3.77 -6.90
CA GLN A 107 14.83 4.11 -8.30
C GLN A 107 13.32 4.10 -8.64
N GLY A 108 12.79 5.27 -8.97
CA GLY A 108 11.35 5.46 -9.21
C GLY A 108 10.53 5.46 -7.92
N PRO A 109 9.20 5.42 -8.01
CA PRO A 109 8.34 5.47 -6.83
C PRO A 109 8.27 4.12 -6.11
N VAL A 110 8.04 4.19 -4.80
CA VAL A 110 7.50 3.09 -4.00
C VAL A 110 6.06 2.84 -4.44
N ARG A 111 5.79 1.66 -4.99
CA ARG A 111 4.46 1.29 -5.51
C ARG A 111 3.73 0.42 -4.51
N PHE A 112 2.49 0.79 -4.18
CA PHE A 112 1.57 -0.07 -3.44
C PHE A 112 0.98 -1.11 -4.39
N THR A 113 1.35 -2.38 -4.24
CA THR A 113 0.94 -3.45 -5.15
C THR A 113 -0.32 -4.16 -4.66
N GLU A 114 -0.45 -4.34 -3.34
CA GLU A 114 -1.57 -5.06 -2.73
C GLU A 114 -1.96 -4.44 -1.40
N ALA A 115 -3.24 -4.57 -1.03
CA ALA A 115 -3.77 -4.13 0.26
C ALA A 115 -4.61 -5.22 0.92
N TRP A 116 -4.41 -5.37 2.22
CA TRP A 116 -5.05 -6.35 3.09
C TRP A 116 -5.68 -5.62 4.27
N TYR A 117 -6.88 -6.02 4.66
CA TYR A 117 -7.66 -5.32 5.68
C TYR A 117 -8.16 -6.29 6.74
N GLY A 118 -7.97 -5.91 8.00
CA GLY A 118 -8.57 -6.56 9.16
C GLY A 118 -9.98 -6.05 9.42
N PRO A 119 -10.75 -6.73 10.29
CA PRO A 119 -12.14 -6.36 10.60
C PRO A 119 -12.27 -4.99 11.27
N GLU A 120 -11.23 -4.54 11.96
CA GLU A 120 -11.20 -3.25 12.65
C GLU A 120 -10.63 -2.11 11.79
N TYR A 121 -10.37 -2.35 10.51
CA TYR A 121 -9.95 -1.29 9.59
C TYR A 121 -11.02 -0.20 9.45
N ARG A 122 -10.59 1.06 9.41
CA ARG A 122 -11.48 2.24 9.27
C ARG A 122 -11.05 3.22 8.17
N GLY A 123 -9.92 2.96 7.50
CA GLY A 123 -9.36 3.88 6.53
C GLY A 123 -8.60 5.07 7.14
N PRO A 124 -7.91 5.85 6.30
CA PRO A 124 -7.32 7.12 6.70
C PRO A 124 -8.40 8.14 7.11
N ALA A 125 -8.01 9.15 7.88
CA ALA A 125 -8.91 10.21 8.31
C ALA A 125 -9.43 11.01 7.11
N THR A 126 -10.74 11.27 7.06
CA THR A 126 -11.38 12.05 6.00
C THR A 126 -12.66 12.70 6.49
N SER A 127 -13.06 13.80 5.85
CA SER A 127 -14.36 14.46 6.04
C SER A 127 -15.50 13.83 5.23
N LEU A 128 -15.21 12.81 4.42
CA LEU A 128 -16.18 12.15 3.53
C LEU A 128 -17.11 11.14 4.23
N GLY A 129 -16.94 10.93 5.53
CA GLY A 129 -17.77 10.03 6.34
C GLY A 129 -17.18 8.62 6.51
N SER A 130 -18.05 7.64 6.75
CA SER A 130 -17.65 6.25 6.97
C SER A 130 -16.98 5.64 5.73
N LEU A 131 -16.19 4.59 5.91
CA LEU A 131 -15.45 3.92 4.84
C LEU A 131 -16.35 3.49 3.67
N GLU A 132 -17.55 2.99 3.97
CA GLU A 132 -18.59 2.62 3.01
C GLU A 132 -19.09 3.82 2.21
N ARG A 133 -19.25 4.96 2.89
CA ARG A 133 -19.87 6.17 2.33
C ARG A 133 -18.90 6.97 1.48
N GLN A 134 -17.62 6.96 1.84
CA GLN A 134 -16.56 7.69 1.16
C GLN A 134 -16.56 7.44 -0.35
N PHE A 135 -16.74 6.18 -0.77
CA PHE A 135 -16.65 5.84 -2.18
C PHE A 135 -17.70 6.56 -3.01
N LEU A 136 -18.97 6.54 -2.58
CA LEU A 136 -20.03 7.26 -3.27
C LEU A 136 -19.87 8.78 -3.12
N ALA A 137 -19.47 9.28 -1.95
CA ALA A 137 -19.27 10.70 -1.71
C ALA A 137 -18.26 11.36 -2.67
N LEU A 138 -17.24 10.62 -3.14
CA LEU A 138 -16.28 11.08 -4.15
C LEU A 138 -16.92 11.42 -5.51
N PHE A 139 -18.12 10.91 -5.81
CA PHE A 139 -18.75 11.05 -7.13
C PHE A 139 -20.09 11.80 -7.10
N GLU A 140 -20.57 12.20 -5.93
CA GLU A 140 -21.84 12.94 -5.79
C GLU A 140 -21.70 14.43 -6.15
N GLN A 141 -20.51 15.01 -5.97
CA GLN A 141 -20.24 16.42 -6.19
C GLN A 141 -19.97 16.72 -7.68
N GLY A 142 -20.99 16.53 -8.53
CA GLY A 142 -20.96 16.95 -9.93
C GLY A 142 -20.15 16.07 -10.89
N ARG A 143 -19.97 16.55 -12.13
CA ARG A 143 -19.32 15.79 -13.22
C ARG A 143 -17.79 15.84 -13.16
N ASP A 144 -17.19 16.87 -12.58
CA ASP A 144 -15.75 16.94 -12.43
C ASP A 144 -15.34 16.48 -11.02
N THR A 145 -14.77 15.28 -10.96
CA THR A 145 -14.40 14.64 -9.70
C THR A 145 -12.91 14.76 -9.40
N LEU A 146 -12.09 15.19 -10.36
CA LEU A 146 -10.63 15.23 -10.24
C LEU A 146 -10.16 16.04 -9.02
N PRO A 147 -10.68 17.26 -8.75
CA PRO A 147 -10.27 18.02 -7.57
C PRO A 147 -10.59 17.32 -6.25
N LEU A 148 -11.74 16.65 -6.17
CA LEU A 148 -12.15 15.95 -4.94
C LEU A 148 -11.33 14.68 -4.71
N LEU A 149 -11.05 13.92 -5.78
CA LEU A 149 -10.14 12.77 -5.77
C LEU A 149 -8.74 13.19 -5.34
N GLN A 150 -8.21 14.29 -5.89
CA GLN A 150 -6.90 14.84 -5.53
C GLN A 150 -6.85 15.32 -4.06
N ALA A 151 -7.91 15.96 -3.58
CA ALA A 151 -8.00 16.37 -2.17
C ALA A 151 -8.10 15.16 -1.20
N ASN A 152 -8.47 13.98 -1.71
CA ASN A 152 -8.64 12.74 -0.94
C ASN A 152 -7.72 11.62 -1.45
N THR A 153 -6.51 11.96 -1.92
CA THR A 153 -5.55 10.99 -2.48
C THR A 153 -5.29 9.81 -1.53
N ALA A 154 -5.11 10.06 -0.23
CA ALA A 154 -4.88 9.01 0.76
C ALA A 154 -6.07 8.04 0.86
N ALA A 155 -7.30 8.56 0.97
CA ALA A 155 -8.49 7.72 1.00
C ALA A 155 -8.64 6.91 -0.29
N CYS A 156 -8.40 7.53 -1.44
CA CYS A 156 -8.46 6.85 -2.73
C CYS A 156 -7.41 5.72 -2.83
N LEU A 157 -6.16 5.99 -2.45
CA LEU A 157 -5.08 5.01 -2.52
C LEU A 157 -5.30 3.83 -1.57
N PHE A 158 -5.61 4.12 -0.31
CA PHE A 158 -5.65 3.13 0.75
C PHE A 158 -6.99 2.41 0.87
N ASN A 159 -8.08 2.95 0.32
CA ASN A 159 -9.40 2.31 0.36
C ASN A 159 -9.85 1.72 -0.97
N ALA A 160 -9.21 2.02 -2.12
CA ALA A 160 -9.64 1.52 -3.43
C ALA A 160 -9.79 0.00 -3.48
N ALA A 161 -8.80 -0.73 -2.94
CA ALA A 161 -8.86 -2.19 -2.88
C ALA A 161 -10.03 -2.66 -2.00
N TRP A 162 -10.26 -2.00 -0.85
CA TRP A 162 -11.39 -2.30 0.04
C TRP A 162 -12.74 -2.05 -0.64
N TRP A 163 -12.92 -0.89 -1.29
CA TRP A 163 -14.15 -0.56 -2.04
C TRP A 163 -14.42 -1.55 -3.16
N SER A 164 -13.35 -2.04 -3.81
CA SER A 164 -13.46 -3.02 -4.89
C SER A 164 -13.83 -4.44 -4.42
N SER A 165 -13.45 -4.83 -3.20
CA SER A 165 -13.75 -6.15 -2.63
C SER A 165 -15.02 -6.19 -1.79
N THR A 166 -15.53 -5.03 -1.37
CA THR A 166 -16.72 -4.91 -0.54
C THR A 166 -17.98 -5.00 -1.38
N GLN A 167 -19.03 -5.64 -0.85
CA GLN A 167 -20.30 -5.77 -1.54
C GLN A 167 -20.88 -4.37 -1.87
N PRO A 168 -21.39 -4.15 -3.10
CA PRO A 168 -21.98 -2.87 -3.51
C PRO A 168 -23.07 -2.38 -2.55
N ALA A 169 -23.93 -3.29 -2.08
CA ALA A 169 -25.04 -2.96 -1.19
C ALA A 169 -24.58 -2.35 0.15
N ALA A 170 -23.45 -2.79 0.70
CA ALA A 170 -22.88 -2.20 1.91
C ALA A 170 -22.42 -0.74 1.70
N GLN A 171 -22.15 -0.37 0.45
CA GLN A 171 -21.77 0.98 0.02
C GLN A 171 -22.98 1.79 -0.51
N GLY A 172 -24.21 1.26 -0.36
CA GLY A 172 -25.43 1.90 -0.88
C GLY A 172 -25.52 1.94 -2.40
N LEU A 173 -24.82 1.04 -3.10
CA LEU A 173 -24.72 1.00 -4.56
C LEU A 173 -25.31 -0.30 -5.12
N ASP A 174 -25.93 -0.23 -6.28
CA ASP A 174 -26.16 -1.43 -7.09
C ASP A 174 -24.88 -1.87 -7.82
N PRO A 175 -24.79 -3.14 -8.28
CA PRO A 175 -23.57 -3.65 -8.91
C PRO A 175 -23.12 -2.93 -10.18
N SER A 176 -24.05 -2.37 -10.96
CA SER A 176 -23.73 -1.67 -12.22
C SER A 176 -23.09 -0.32 -11.91
N ASN A 177 -23.71 0.46 -11.02
CA ASN A 177 -23.18 1.73 -10.57
C ASN A 177 -21.84 1.57 -9.84
N HIS A 178 -21.69 0.55 -8.99
CA HIS A 178 -20.42 0.26 -8.30
C HIS A 178 -19.29 0.02 -9.29
N ARG A 179 -19.52 -0.78 -10.34
CA ARG A 179 -18.52 -1.02 -11.39
C ARG A 179 -18.17 0.25 -12.15
N ALA A 180 -19.17 1.03 -12.56
CA ALA A 180 -18.96 2.27 -13.29
C ALA A 180 -18.14 3.30 -12.47
N LEU A 181 -18.41 3.41 -11.16
CA LEU A 181 -17.65 4.29 -10.27
C LEU A 181 -16.22 3.78 -10.06
N LEU A 182 -15.99 2.47 -9.97
CA LEU A 182 -14.65 1.90 -9.85
C LEU A 182 -13.82 2.17 -11.11
N ASP A 183 -14.43 2.06 -12.29
CA ASP A 183 -13.75 2.36 -13.55
C ASP A 183 -13.42 3.85 -13.68
N ARG A 184 -14.35 4.72 -13.25
CA ARG A 184 -14.10 6.17 -13.18
C ARG A 184 -12.99 6.51 -12.19
N LEU A 185 -12.97 5.90 -10.99
CA LEU A 185 -11.89 6.04 -10.02
C LEU A 185 -10.54 5.68 -10.66
N ARG A 186 -10.44 4.52 -11.31
CA ARG A 186 -9.20 4.07 -11.96
C ARG A 186 -8.74 5.02 -13.05
N GLN A 187 -9.64 5.50 -13.91
CA GLN A 187 -9.32 6.43 -14.99
C GLN A 187 -8.83 7.77 -14.44
N SER A 188 -9.54 8.35 -13.47
CA SER A 188 -9.13 9.60 -12.82
C SER A 188 -7.81 9.43 -12.05
N TRP A 189 -7.59 8.28 -11.43
CA TRP A 189 -6.36 7.98 -10.72
C TRP A 189 -5.16 7.95 -11.65
N VAL A 190 -5.26 7.32 -12.83
CA VAL A 190 -4.18 7.33 -13.84
C VAL A 190 -3.87 8.75 -14.32
N ALA A 191 -4.89 9.60 -14.43
CA ALA A 191 -4.70 11.00 -14.82
C ALA A 191 -3.97 11.82 -13.73
N LEU A 192 -4.28 11.58 -12.45
CA LEU A 192 -3.66 12.28 -11.31
C LEU A 192 -2.27 11.73 -10.95
N HIS A 193 -2.10 10.40 -11.02
CA HIS A 193 -0.97 9.66 -10.48
C HIS A 193 -0.50 8.59 -11.48
N PRO A 194 0.10 8.99 -12.62
CA PRO A 194 0.43 8.06 -13.71
C PRO A 194 1.49 7.01 -13.35
N THR A 195 2.24 7.23 -12.26
CA THR A 195 3.35 6.36 -11.82
C THR A 195 3.00 5.52 -10.58
N TRP A 196 1.85 5.78 -9.93
CA TRP A 196 1.41 5.06 -8.74
C TRP A 196 0.15 4.27 -9.09
N PRO A 197 0.20 2.95 -9.30
CA PRO A 197 -1.03 2.18 -9.49
C PRO A 197 -1.83 2.12 -8.18
N LEU A 198 -3.16 2.02 -8.28
CA LEU A 198 -3.98 1.62 -7.14
C LEU A 198 -3.65 0.17 -6.76
N PRO A 199 -3.52 -0.17 -5.46
CA PRO A 199 -3.22 -1.51 -5.03
C PRO A 199 -4.37 -2.47 -5.37
N ALA A 200 -4.02 -3.71 -5.70
CA ALA A 200 -5.00 -4.79 -5.84
C ALA A 200 -5.49 -5.24 -4.46
N PRO A 201 -6.74 -5.73 -4.33
CA PRO A 201 -7.17 -6.40 -3.10
C PRO A 201 -6.37 -7.70 -2.91
N GLY A 202 -5.84 -7.88 -1.71
CA GLY A 202 -5.22 -9.14 -1.30
C GLY A 202 -6.22 -10.28 -1.41
N ARG A 203 -5.88 -11.33 -2.15
CA ARG A 203 -6.74 -12.51 -2.30
C ARG A 203 -6.30 -13.59 -1.34
N ASN A 204 -7.20 -14.05 -0.47
CA ASN A 204 -6.97 -15.27 0.28
C ASN A 204 -6.96 -16.46 -0.71
N PRO A 205 -5.88 -17.25 -0.80
CA PRO A 205 -5.89 -18.47 -1.63
C PRO A 205 -6.88 -19.54 -1.13
N ARG A 206 -7.54 -19.32 0.02
CA ARG A 206 -8.46 -20.28 0.66
C ARG A 206 -9.95 -19.94 0.57
N THR A 207 -10.36 -18.97 -0.24
CA THR A 207 -11.80 -18.79 -0.58
C THR A 207 -12.06 -19.31 -1.99
N GLY A 208 -11.76 -20.58 -2.23
CA GLY A 208 -12.46 -21.37 -3.23
C GLY A 208 -13.73 -21.93 -2.59
N PRO A 209 -14.84 -22.11 -3.34
CA PRO A 209 -16.04 -22.70 -2.77
C PRO A 209 -15.72 -24.11 -2.26
N GLN A 210 -16.09 -24.40 -1.02
CA GLN A 210 -16.33 -25.79 -0.60
C GLN A 210 -17.62 -26.27 -1.24
#